data_AF-A0A538SUA3-F1
#
_entry.id   AF-A0A538SUA3-F1
#
_cell.length_a   1.000
_cell.length_b   1.000
_cell.length_c   1.000
_cell.angle_alpha   90.00
_cell.angle_beta   90.00
_cell.angle_gamma   90.00
#
_symmetry.space_group_name_H-M   'P 1'
#
loop_
_entity.id
_entity.type
_entity.pdbx_description
1 polymer ?
#
loop_
_entity_poly.entity_id
_entity_poly.type
_entity_poly.pdbx_seq_one_letter_code
_entity_poly.pdbx_strand_id
1 'polypeptide(L)'
;MVSKSRRGPGYPALGLDAAISRARAVYDRYGKRAASADEIVNVWGYKGLSGPSSRVLAALRQYGILEGGNDSTRLTADALSVVLESEDSVERLASLRRMASRPAVFQKLSEAFKGEELPSDGAMKNYLIKNTAFSGEAADVVVEAFRRTFDLAKLGSKEV
;
A
#
# COMPACT_ATOMS: atom_id res chain seq x y z
N MET A 1 -32.21 3.97 7.45
CA MET A 1 -31.32 4.81 6.62
C MET A 1 -29.93 4.75 7.23
N VAL A 2 -29.02 3.96 6.65
CA VAL A 2 -27.64 3.87 7.17
C VAL A 2 -26.85 5.05 6.59
N SER A 3 -26.39 5.92 7.47
CA SER A 3 -25.50 7.03 7.15
C SER A 3 -24.24 6.49 6.48
N LYS A 4 -24.13 6.71 5.16
CA LYS A 4 -22.91 6.51 4.38
C LYS A 4 -21.88 7.48 4.94
N SER A 5 -21.11 7.04 5.93
CA SER A 5 -19.95 7.76 6.43
C SER A 5 -19.16 8.21 5.21
N ARG A 6 -19.00 9.53 5.02
CA ARG A 6 -18.17 10.16 3.97
C ARG A 6 -16.70 9.84 4.24
N ARG A 7 -16.36 8.56 4.39
CA ARG A 7 -14.97 8.09 4.38
C ARG A 7 -14.53 8.31 2.95
N GLY A 8 -13.49 9.13 2.75
CA GLY A 8 -12.85 9.28 1.45
C GLY A 8 -12.49 7.92 0.84
N PRO A 9 -12.04 7.90 -0.42
CA PRO A 9 -11.53 6.68 -1.04
C PRO A 9 -10.51 6.01 -0.09
N GLY A 10 -10.60 4.69 0.04
CA GLY A 10 -9.69 3.93 0.89
C GLY A 10 -8.24 4.24 0.53
N TYR A 11 -7.41 4.46 1.54
CA TYR A 11 -6.00 4.77 1.39
C TYR A 11 -5.15 3.83 2.25
N PRO A 12 -3.90 3.57 1.83
CA PRO A 12 -3.01 2.75 2.63
C PRO A 12 -2.70 3.45 3.93
N ALA A 13 -2.91 2.75 5.05
CA ALA A 13 -2.60 3.28 6.38
C ALA A 13 -1.10 3.30 6.70
N LEU A 14 -0.27 2.77 5.81
CA LEU A 14 1.20 2.69 5.91
C LEU A 14 1.81 2.76 4.50
N GLY A 15 3.08 3.15 4.41
CA GLY A 15 3.84 3.14 3.16
C GLY A 15 4.13 1.74 2.63
N LEU A 16 4.51 1.65 1.35
CA LEU A 16 4.81 0.39 0.68
C LEU A 16 6.02 -0.33 1.30
N ASP A 17 7.01 0.41 1.78
CA ASP A 17 8.18 -0.09 2.52
C ASP A 17 7.79 -0.88 3.78
N ALA A 18 6.95 -0.29 4.61
CA ALA A 18 6.40 -0.94 5.79
C ALA A 18 5.50 -2.13 5.40
N ALA A 19 4.76 -2.02 4.30
CA ALA A 19 3.88 -3.10 3.84
C ALA A 19 4.68 -4.30 3.33
N ILE A 20 5.80 -4.09 2.65
CA ILE A 20 6.75 -5.14 2.21
C ILE A 20 7.40 -5.82 3.41
N SER A 21 7.78 -5.05 4.43
CA SER A 21 8.32 -5.62 5.68
C SER A 21 7.31 -6.56 6.34
N ARG A 22 6.02 -6.22 6.30
CA ARG A 22 4.93 -7.09 6.76
C ARG A 22 4.70 -8.30 5.85
N ALA A 23 4.87 -8.14 4.54
CA ALA A 23 4.83 -9.23 3.58
C ALA A 23 5.94 -10.26 3.83
N ARG A 24 7.16 -9.80 4.12
CA ARG A 24 8.31 -10.64 4.49
C ARG A 24 8.00 -11.49 5.72
N ALA A 25 7.48 -10.88 6.78
CA ALA A 25 7.11 -11.61 8.00
C ALA A 25 6.04 -12.69 7.74
N VAL A 26 5.05 -12.40 6.87
CA VAL A 26 4.04 -13.38 6.46
C VAL A 26 4.68 -14.52 5.67
N TYR A 27 5.58 -14.21 4.75
CA TYR A 27 6.32 -15.21 3.97
C TYR A 27 7.17 -16.10 4.88
N ASP A 28 7.89 -15.53 5.84
CA ASP A 28 8.76 -16.28 6.75
C ASP A 28 7.97 -17.31 7.57
N ARG A 29 6.70 -17.03 7.89
CA ARG A 29 5.83 -17.95 8.64
C ARG A 29 5.05 -18.94 7.76
N TYR A 30 4.47 -18.49 6.66
CA TYR A 30 3.52 -19.27 5.86
C TYR A 30 4.05 -19.68 4.48
N GLY A 31 5.12 -19.04 4.00
CA GLY A 31 5.63 -19.18 2.65
C GLY A 31 4.61 -18.71 1.63
N LYS A 32 4.30 -19.57 0.65
CA LYS A 32 3.29 -19.31 -0.39
C LYS A 32 1.87 -19.77 0.00
N ARG A 33 1.71 -20.38 1.18
CA ARG A 33 0.43 -20.95 1.62
C ARG A 33 -0.53 -19.85 2.07
N ALA A 34 -1.82 -20.11 1.93
CA ALA A 34 -2.85 -19.27 2.51
C ALA A 34 -2.98 -19.52 4.02
N ALA A 35 -3.42 -18.48 4.74
CA ALA A 35 -3.80 -18.52 6.15
C ALA A 35 -5.03 -17.62 6.35
N SER A 36 -5.73 -17.74 7.49
CA SER A 36 -6.80 -16.82 7.80
C SER A 36 -6.27 -15.39 8.02
N ALA A 37 -7.10 -14.39 7.81
CA ALA A 37 -6.76 -12.99 8.05
C ALA A 37 -6.39 -12.73 9.52
N ASP A 38 -6.98 -13.49 10.46
CA ASP A 38 -6.63 -13.43 11.88
C ASP A 38 -5.19 -13.93 12.12
N GLU A 39 -4.85 -15.09 11.55
CA GLU A 39 -3.49 -15.62 11.59
C GLU A 39 -2.46 -14.69 10.95
N ILE A 40 -2.80 -14.04 9.83
CA ILE A 40 -1.94 -13.07 9.15
C ILE A 40 -1.65 -11.88 10.06
N VAL A 41 -2.67 -11.29 10.71
CA VAL A 41 -2.43 -10.16 11.61
C VAL A 41 -1.71 -10.58 12.88
N ASN A 42 -1.84 -11.83 13.32
CA ASN A 42 -1.10 -12.37 14.46
C ASN A 42 0.42 -12.43 14.19
N VAL A 43 0.84 -12.62 12.93
CA VAL A 43 2.27 -12.49 12.53
C VAL A 43 2.83 -11.12 12.89
N TRP A 44 2.00 -10.09 12.87
CA TRP A 44 2.40 -8.71 13.14
C TRP A 44 2.23 -8.31 14.61
N GLY A 45 2.00 -9.28 15.50
CA GLY A 45 1.85 -9.06 16.94
C GLY A 45 0.47 -8.61 17.39
N TYR A 46 -0.54 -8.59 16.50
CA TYR A 46 -1.93 -8.41 16.92
C TYR A 46 -2.46 -9.69 17.57
N LYS A 47 -3.52 -9.57 18.38
CA LYS A 47 -4.23 -10.74 18.96
C LYS A 47 -5.33 -11.30 18.04
N GLY A 48 -5.58 -10.60 16.93
CA GLY A 48 -6.61 -10.93 15.94
C GLY A 48 -7.11 -9.72 15.17
N LEU A 49 -8.19 -9.90 14.42
CA LEU A 49 -8.83 -8.82 13.67
C LEU A 49 -9.48 -7.78 14.60
N SER A 50 -9.06 -6.53 14.42
CA SER A 50 -9.48 -5.36 15.18
C SER A 50 -9.46 -4.14 14.25
N GLY A 51 -9.97 -2.99 14.70
CA GLY A 51 -9.91 -1.75 13.92
C GLY A 51 -8.49 -1.42 13.40
N PRO A 52 -7.46 -1.40 14.28
CA PRO A 52 -6.07 -1.18 13.88
C PRO A 52 -5.52 -2.26 12.94
N SER A 53 -5.67 -3.54 13.27
CA SER A 53 -5.11 -4.63 12.43
C SER A 53 -5.81 -4.75 11.07
N SER A 54 -7.11 -4.45 11.02
CA SER A 54 -7.87 -4.40 9.77
C SER A 54 -7.40 -3.27 8.85
N ARG A 55 -6.97 -2.12 9.40
CA ARG A 55 -6.38 -1.03 8.59
C ARG A 55 -5.06 -1.46 7.95
N VAL A 56 -4.20 -2.15 8.70
CA VAL A 56 -2.94 -2.69 8.17
C VAL A 56 -3.23 -3.73 7.08
N LEU A 57 -4.12 -4.69 7.35
CA LEU A 57 -4.51 -5.71 6.38
C LEU A 57 -5.10 -5.08 5.10
N ALA A 58 -5.94 -4.06 5.24
CA ALA A 58 -6.50 -3.33 4.11
C ALA A 58 -5.43 -2.60 3.31
N ALA A 59 -4.42 -2.00 3.95
CA ALA A 59 -3.31 -1.36 3.25
C ALA A 59 -2.54 -2.36 2.36
N LEU A 60 -2.20 -3.54 2.90
CA LEU A 60 -1.54 -4.58 2.12
C LEU A 60 -2.40 -5.04 0.94
N ARG A 61 -3.72 -5.17 1.11
CA ARG A 61 -4.64 -5.49 0.01
C ARG A 61 -4.71 -4.38 -1.05
N GLN A 62 -4.68 -3.12 -0.65
CA GLN A 62 -4.67 -1.97 -1.58
C GLN A 62 -3.39 -1.92 -2.42
N TYR A 63 -2.24 -2.26 -1.83
CA TYR A 63 -1.00 -2.45 -2.56
C TYR A 63 -0.97 -3.72 -3.42
N GLY A 64 -1.98 -4.58 -3.33
CA GLY A 64 -1.98 -5.89 -3.99
C GLY A 64 -0.94 -6.85 -3.44
N ILE A 65 -0.51 -6.67 -2.19
CA ILE A 65 0.42 -7.59 -1.52
C ILE A 65 -0.30 -8.86 -1.08
N LEU A 66 -1.53 -8.70 -0.58
CA LEU A 66 -2.38 -9.79 -0.12
C LEU A 66 -3.61 -9.91 -1.01
N GLU A 67 -4.01 -11.16 -1.28
CA GLU A 67 -5.24 -11.50 -1.98
C GLU A 67 -6.04 -12.56 -1.23
N GLY A 68 -7.29 -12.76 -1.64
CA GLY A 68 -8.21 -13.71 -1.03
C GLY A 68 -9.13 -13.12 0.05
N GLY A 69 -9.85 -14.00 0.72
CA GLY A 69 -10.86 -13.67 1.74
C GLY A 69 -10.33 -13.83 3.16
N ASN A 70 -11.16 -13.56 4.16
CA ASN A 70 -10.75 -13.64 5.57
C ASN A 70 -10.40 -15.08 6.01
N ASP A 71 -10.98 -16.10 5.40
CA ASP A 71 -10.66 -17.49 5.75
C ASP A 71 -9.48 -18.05 4.93
N SER A 72 -9.07 -17.35 3.87
CA SER A 72 -8.00 -17.77 2.97
C SER A 72 -7.38 -16.54 2.33
N THR A 73 -6.39 -15.96 3.04
CA THR A 73 -5.57 -14.83 2.61
C THR A 73 -4.15 -15.32 2.33
N ARG A 74 -3.53 -14.87 1.23
CA ARG A 74 -2.16 -15.22 0.85
C ARG A 74 -1.43 -14.07 0.18
N LEU A 75 -0.10 -14.20 0.05
CA LEU A 75 0.74 -13.30 -0.73
C LEU A 75 0.45 -13.47 -2.23
N THR A 76 0.42 -12.36 -2.97
CA THR A 76 0.31 -12.35 -4.43
C THR A 76 1.64 -12.71 -5.10
N ALA A 77 1.61 -12.97 -6.40
CA ALA A 77 2.82 -13.20 -7.19
C ALA A 77 3.80 -12.00 -7.14
N ASP A 78 3.27 -10.77 -7.26
CA ASP A 78 4.08 -9.55 -7.15
C ASP A 78 4.74 -9.42 -5.77
N ALA A 79 4.00 -9.72 -4.69
CA ALA A 79 4.56 -9.70 -3.34
C ALA A 79 5.65 -10.75 -3.16
N LEU A 80 5.44 -11.97 -3.68
CA LEU A 80 6.43 -13.05 -3.64
C LEU A 80 7.68 -12.68 -4.42
N SER A 81 7.53 -12.09 -5.61
CA SER A 81 8.66 -11.57 -6.40
C SER A 81 9.46 -10.55 -5.57
N VAL A 82 8.80 -9.56 -4.98
CA VAL A 82 9.51 -8.54 -4.18
C VAL A 82 10.20 -9.10 -2.93
N VAL A 83 9.63 -10.15 -2.34
CA VAL A 83 10.18 -10.80 -1.13
C VAL A 83 11.34 -11.74 -1.48
N LEU A 84 11.33 -12.40 -2.63
CA LEU A 84 12.27 -13.49 -2.96
C LEU A 84 13.42 -13.05 -3.85
N GLU A 85 13.17 -12.11 -4.76
CA GLU A 85 14.16 -11.63 -5.71
C GLU A 85 15.19 -10.69 -5.05
N SER A 86 16.38 -10.60 -5.65
CA SER A 86 17.42 -9.67 -5.21
C SER A 86 17.02 -8.21 -5.47
N GLU A 87 17.62 -7.26 -4.73
CA GLU A 87 17.25 -5.84 -4.80
C GLU A 87 17.48 -5.20 -6.18
N ASP A 88 18.46 -5.73 -6.92
CA ASP A 88 18.86 -5.36 -8.27
C ASP A 88 18.05 -6.07 -9.38
N SER A 89 17.15 -7.01 -9.02
CA SER A 89 16.31 -7.72 -9.99
C SER A 89 15.33 -6.77 -10.71
N VAL A 90 15.33 -6.85 -12.04
CA VAL A 90 14.37 -6.12 -12.89
C VAL A 90 12.94 -6.55 -12.57
N GLU A 91 12.71 -7.84 -12.31
CA GLU A 91 11.38 -8.37 -11.97
C GLU A 91 10.90 -7.86 -10.62
N ARG A 92 11.82 -7.73 -9.65
CA ARG A 92 11.52 -7.09 -8.36
C ARG A 92 11.09 -5.64 -8.55
N LEU A 93 11.83 -4.87 -9.33
CA LEU A 93 11.50 -3.47 -9.59
C LEU A 93 10.16 -3.33 -10.34
N ALA A 94 9.90 -4.19 -11.32
CA ALA A 94 8.62 -4.22 -12.03
C ALA A 94 7.46 -4.53 -11.08
N SER A 95 7.62 -5.51 -10.19
CA SER A 95 6.62 -5.86 -9.17
C SER A 95 6.39 -4.71 -8.17
N LEU A 96 7.46 -4.03 -7.73
CA LEU A 96 7.35 -2.83 -6.89
C LEU A 96 6.55 -1.72 -7.57
N ARG A 97 6.83 -1.42 -8.84
CA ARG A 97 6.10 -0.41 -9.63
C ARG A 97 4.63 -0.76 -9.81
N ARG A 98 4.32 -2.04 -10.05
CA ARG A 98 2.93 -2.53 -10.09
C ARG A 98 2.24 -2.30 -8.74
N MET A 99 2.83 -2.73 -7.62
CA MET A 99 2.23 -2.54 -6.30
C MET A 99 2.08 -1.05 -5.92
N ALA A 100 3.08 -0.23 -6.24
CA ALA A 100 3.07 1.21 -5.98
C ALA A 100 1.93 1.95 -6.69
N SER A 101 1.55 1.50 -7.89
CA SER A 101 0.49 2.12 -8.68
C SER A 101 -0.91 1.56 -8.40
N ARG A 102 -1.07 0.54 -7.54
CA ARG A 102 -2.38 -0.08 -7.25
C ARG A 102 -3.32 0.75 -6.38
N PRO A 103 -2.87 1.47 -5.33
CA PRO A 103 -3.79 2.27 -4.53
C PRO A 103 -4.47 3.36 -5.37
N ALA A 104 -5.81 3.37 -5.39
CA ALA A 104 -6.57 4.30 -6.22
C ALA A 104 -6.29 5.78 -5.90
N VAL A 105 -5.95 6.09 -4.64
CA VAL A 105 -5.55 7.46 -4.26
C VAL A 105 -4.21 7.87 -4.88
N PHE A 106 -3.28 6.93 -5.07
CA PHE A 106 -1.99 7.20 -5.69
C PHE A 106 -2.15 7.39 -7.20
N GLN A 107 -3.01 6.60 -7.85
CA GLN A 107 -3.36 6.81 -9.27
C GLN A 107 -3.90 8.22 -9.51
N LYS A 108 -4.83 8.68 -8.65
CA LYS A 108 -5.37 10.05 -8.72
C LYS A 108 -4.31 11.12 -8.53
N LEU A 109 -3.38 10.93 -7.60
CA LEU A 109 -2.26 11.86 -7.40
C LEU A 109 -1.35 11.89 -8.64
N SER A 110 -0.96 10.72 -9.16
CA SER A 110 -0.16 10.62 -10.39
C SER A 110 -0.87 11.24 -11.60
N GLU A 111 -2.19 11.07 -11.73
CA GLU A 111 -3.00 11.67 -12.79
C GLU A 111 -3.17 13.19 -12.64
N ALA A 112 -3.27 13.69 -11.41
CA ALA A 112 -3.41 15.10 -11.12
C ALA A 112 -2.10 15.87 -11.34
N PHE A 113 -0.97 15.22 -11.10
CA PHE A 113 0.35 15.83 -11.08
C PHE A 113 1.29 15.24 -12.14
N LYS A 114 0.75 14.90 -13.32
CA LYS A 114 1.51 14.37 -14.46
C LYS A 114 2.80 15.18 -14.67
N GLY A 115 3.95 14.59 -14.38
CA GLY A 115 5.25 15.25 -14.43
C GLY A 115 6.37 14.34 -13.95
N GLU A 116 7.62 14.73 -14.27
CA GLU A 116 8.84 14.01 -13.86
C GLU A 116 9.17 14.26 -12.37
N GLU A 117 8.73 15.39 -11.81
CA GLU A 117 8.98 15.78 -10.42
C GLU A 117 7.70 15.71 -9.58
N LEU A 118 7.81 15.13 -8.39
CA LEU A 118 6.74 15.14 -7.41
C LEU A 118 6.42 16.58 -6.98
N PRO A 119 5.12 16.94 -6.81
CA PRO A 119 4.75 18.22 -6.24
C PRO A 119 5.25 18.36 -4.80
N SER A 120 5.22 19.58 -4.27
CA SER A 120 5.41 19.78 -2.83
C SER A 120 4.31 19.08 -2.01
N ASP A 121 4.63 18.74 -0.76
CA ASP A 121 3.67 18.12 0.17
C ASP A 121 2.43 18.98 0.37
N GLY A 122 2.63 20.30 0.45
CA GLY A 122 1.53 21.26 0.54
C GLY A 122 0.63 21.23 -0.69
N ALA A 123 1.17 21.08 -1.90
CA ALA A 123 0.38 20.98 -3.13
C ALA A 123 -0.44 19.68 -3.17
N MET A 124 0.17 18.54 -2.84
CA MET A 124 -0.52 17.25 -2.78
C MET A 124 -1.60 17.24 -1.69
N LYS A 125 -1.28 17.73 -0.49
CA LYS A 125 -2.25 17.86 0.62
C LYS A 125 -3.44 18.72 0.23
N ASN A 126 -3.18 19.90 -0.36
CA ASN A 126 -4.25 20.79 -0.81
C ASN A 126 -5.12 20.14 -1.88
N TYR A 127 -4.53 19.39 -2.81
CA TYR A 127 -5.29 18.64 -3.80
C TYR A 127 -6.18 17.57 -3.14
N LEU A 128 -5.66 16.81 -2.19
CA LEU A 128 -6.40 15.77 -1.47
C LEU A 128 -7.55 16.35 -0.63
N ILE A 129 -7.36 17.51 0.00
CA ILE A 129 -8.41 18.16 0.80
C ILE A 129 -9.49 18.78 -0.09
N LYS A 130 -9.11 19.41 -1.21
CA LYS A 130 -10.05 20.13 -2.09
C LYS A 130 -10.82 19.22 -3.05
N ASN A 131 -10.14 18.21 -3.61
CA ASN A 131 -10.69 17.36 -4.67
C ASN A 131 -11.09 15.97 -4.16
N THR A 132 -10.79 15.66 -2.90
CA THR A 132 -11.15 14.38 -2.28
C THR A 132 -11.72 14.61 -0.87
N ALA A 133 -12.49 13.66 -0.34
CA ALA A 133 -13.09 13.76 0.99
C ALA A 133 -12.10 13.40 2.14
N PHE A 134 -10.85 13.85 2.04
CA PHE A 134 -9.83 13.63 3.07
C PHE A 134 -9.86 14.73 4.14
N SER A 135 -9.61 14.36 5.40
CA SER A 135 -9.23 15.32 6.44
C SER A 135 -7.78 15.77 6.26
N GLY A 136 -7.37 16.85 6.93
CA GLY A 136 -5.98 17.30 6.92
C GLY A 136 -5.00 16.22 7.37
N GLU A 137 -5.30 15.55 8.48
CA GLU A 137 -4.50 14.44 9.01
C GLU A 137 -4.42 13.25 8.05
N ALA A 138 -5.54 12.85 7.44
CA ALA A 138 -5.55 11.75 6.49
C ALA A 138 -4.77 12.10 5.22
N ALA A 139 -4.83 13.37 4.77
CA ALA A 139 -4.03 13.83 3.65
C ALA A 139 -2.53 13.79 3.95
N ASP A 140 -2.11 14.14 5.18
CA ASP A 140 -0.69 14.03 5.60
C ASP A 140 -0.19 12.58 5.50
N VAL A 141 -0.97 11.62 6.03
CA VAL A 141 -0.64 10.18 5.96
C VAL A 141 -0.53 9.70 4.51
N VAL A 142 -1.46 10.11 3.65
CA VAL A 142 -1.45 9.74 2.22
C VAL A 142 -0.24 10.31 1.50
N VAL A 143 0.11 11.58 1.74
CA VAL A 143 1.25 12.24 1.12
C VAL A 143 2.55 11.54 1.52
N GLU A 144 2.73 11.25 2.80
CA GLU A 144 3.91 10.54 3.29
C GLU A 144 4.01 9.15 2.65
N ALA A 145 2.92 8.38 2.67
CA ALA A 145 2.89 7.05 2.07
C ALA A 145 3.15 7.09 0.56
N PHE A 146 2.64 8.10 -0.15
CA PHE A 146 2.85 8.28 -1.58
C PHE A 146 4.31 8.58 -1.91
N ARG A 147 4.96 9.53 -1.21
CA ARG A 147 6.39 9.84 -1.43
C ARG A 147 7.28 8.63 -1.23
N ARG A 148 7.15 7.97 -0.07
CA ARG A 148 7.92 6.75 0.24
C ARG A 148 7.73 5.68 -0.83
N THR A 149 6.51 5.52 -1.31
CA THR A 149 6.17 4.56 -2.36
C THR A 149 6.79 4.95 -3.71
N PHE A 150 6.73 6.23 -4.07
CA PHE A 150 7.25 6.76 -5.33
C PHE A 150 8.78 6.63 -5.41
N ASP A 151 9.47 6.96 -4.32
CA ASP A 151 10.92 6.83 -4.19
C ASP A 151 11.34 5.35 -4.24
N LEU A 152 10.66 4.48 -3.48
CA LEU A 152 10.95 3.04 -3.45
C LEU A 152 10.77 2.37 -4.81
N ALA A 153 9.71 2.73 -5.54
CA ALA A 153 9.41 2.20 -6.86
C ALA A 153 10.19 2.90 -8.00
N LYS A 154 11.06 3.86 -7.68
CA LYS A 154 11.84 4.65 -8.65
C LYS A 154 10.97 5.20 -9.79
N LEU A 155 9.80 5.74 -9.45
CA LEU A 155 8.83 6.21 -10.44
C LEU A 155 9.22 7.55 -11.09
N GLY A 156 10.15 8.30 -10.49
CA GLY A 156 10.71 9.53 -11.07
C GLY A 156 12.11 9.36 -11.68
N SER A 157 12.73 8.17 -11.57
CA SER A 157 14.05 7.94 -12.13
C SER A 157 13.92 7.47 -13.58
N LYS A 158 14.50 8.23 -14.52
CA LYS A 158 14.72 7.76 -15.90
C LYS A 158 15.41 6.40 -15.84
N GLU A 159 14.83 5.39 -16.48
CA GLU A 159 15.63 4.28 -16.98
C GLU A 159 16.60 4.90 -17.99
N VAL A 160 17.89 4.88 -17.64
CA VAL A 160 18.98 5.34 -18.49
C VAL A 160 19.28 4.28 -19.53
#